data_AF-A0A2G2VI85-F1
#
_entry.id   AF-A0A2G2VI85-F1
#
_cell.length_a   1.000
_cell.length_b   1.000
_cell.length_c   1.000
_cell.angle_alpha   90.00
_cell.angle_beta   90.00
_cell.angle_gamma   90.00
#
_symmetry.space_group_name_H-M   'P 1'
#
loop_
_entity.id
_entity.type
_entity.pdbx_description
1 polymer ?
#
loop_
_entity_poly.entity_id
_entity_poly.type
_entity_poly.pdbx_seq_one_letter_code
_entity_poly.pdbx_strand_id
1 'polypeptide(L)'
;MAETLSNQSMEKLSERLSVLDNLYFPRAHQSSASTPSQRKSLLLDLLSRDVPLFLERYGTQLTSDELNEFETLKYDYEINWHLNHLRSVISPTQEDLKSRSVKIKNRRRAYLDKLLSDGQYFSEDAMREREPYLHHEYLGKFQDPSGRSMARPGERWSETLMRQSEEAALVKKIRDEQQRRGVAQSDWVGFDAQELENMQEEEEEEEETEEEEEEEDEEEERDKDEKDMSTNRQEVHPNNPDASDDTPSERRRPAMMDSLSTEEMQERLDQFAYIMQEKFLLGEDGLDYSKIDEDETLDDHWMKEANYDAEEKYFDDD
;
A
#
# COMPACT_ATOMS: atom_id res chain seq x y z
N MET A 1 24.23 -0.81 51.75
CA MET A 1 24.07 -2.26 51.57
C MET A 1 23.75 -2.43 50.09
N ALA A 2 24.52 -3.22 49.35
CA ALA A 2 24.18 -3.48 47.95
C ALA A 2 22.84 -4.19 47.94
N GLU A 3 21.81 -3.53 47.41
CA GLU A 3 20.53 -4.18 47.17
C GLU A 3 20.76 -5.24 46.10
N THR A 4 20.39 -6.48 46.38
CA THR A 4 20.58 -7.61 45.47
C THR A 4 19.21 -8.17 45.12
N LEU A 5 19.04 -8.62 43.88
CA LEU A 5 17.83 -9.30 43.44
C LEU A 5 17.52 -10.49 44.37
N SER A 6 16.24 -10.73 44.67
CA SER A 6 15.86 -11.86 45.52
C SER A 6 16.27 -13.19 44.87
N ASN A 7 16.97 -14.05 45.61
CA ASN A 7 17.36 -15.38 45.10
C ASN A 7 16.15 -16.20 44.60
N GLN A 8 14.96 -16.01 45.19
CA GLN A 8 13.73 -16.68 44.74
C GLN A 8 13.27 -16.17 43.37
N SER A 9 13.44 -14.89 43.10
CA SER A 9 13.14 -14.26 41.80
C SER A 9 14.11 -14.77 40.73
N MET A 10 15.42 -14.76 41.03
CA MET A 10 16.46 -15.29 40.14
C MET A 10 16.21 -16.75 39.71
N GLU A 11 15.82 -17.60 40.66
CA GLU A 11 15.47 -19.00 40.43
C GLU A 11 14.26 -19.16 39.51
N LYS A 12 13.19 -18.40 39.77
CA LYS A 12 11.96 -18.43 38.94
C LYS A 12 12.22 -17.97 37.52
N LEU A 13 12.92 -16.85 37.35
CA LEU A 13 13.28 -16.29 36.04
C LEU A 13 14.10 -17.29 35.22
N SER A 14 15.16 -17.83 35.83
CA SER A 14 16.06 -18.76 35.16
C SER A 14 15.37 -20.08 34.82
N GLU A 15 14.45 -20.55 35.66
CA GLU A 15 13.65 -21.73 35.41
C GLU A 15 12.71 -21.54 34.22
N ARG A 16 11.94 -20.45 34.19
CA ARG A 16 11.04 -20.14 33.08
C ARG A 16 11.80 -19.99 31.76
N LEU A 17 12.87 -19.19 31.75
CA LEU A 17 13.68 -18.96 30.55
C LEU A 17 14.38 -20.22 30.05
N SER A 18 14.74 -21.16 30.94
CA SER A 18 15.40 -22.41 30.55
C SER A 18 14.54 -23.35 29.69
N VAL A 19 13.22 -23.21 29.80
CA VAL A 19 12.22 -24.02 29.06
C VAL A 19 11.95 -23.44 27.67
N LEU A 20 12.37 -22.19 27.39
CA LEU A 20 12.16 -21.58 26.08
C LEU A 20 13.07 -22.22 25.02
N ASP A 21 12.48 -22.58 23.87
CA ASP A 21 13.16 -23.34 22.82
C ASP A 21 14.12 -22.50 21.97
N ASN A 22 13.89 -21.18 21.87
CA ASN A 22 14.60 -20.26 20.99
C ASN A 22 15.54 -19.29 21.73
N LEU A 23 16.02 -19.65 22.92
CA LEU A 23 16.96 -18.80 23.65
C LEU A 23 18.37 -18.90 23.03
N TYR A 24 18.94 -17.75 22.66
CA TYR A 24 20.31 -17.70 22.13
C TYR A 24 21.33 -17.91 23.25
N PHE A 25 22.26 -18.85 23.05
CA PHE A 25 23.43 -19.03 23.91
C PHE A 25 24.73 -18.86 23.10
N PRO A 26 25.75 -18.15 23.64
CA PRO A 26 27.04 -18.03 22.99
C PRO A 26 27.65 -19.39 22.67
N ARG A 27 28.45 -19.49 21.60
CA ARG A 27 29.01 -20.75 21.11
C ARG A 27 29.74 -21.57 22.17
N ALA A 28 30.46 -20.91 23.08
CA ALA A 28 31.16 -21.53 24.19
C ALA A 28 30.24 -22.29 25.17
N HIS A 29 28.97 -21.91 25.23
CA HIS A 29 27.97 -22.45 26.17
C HIS A 29 26.93 -23.34 25.49
N GLN A 30 26.97 -23.52 24.17
CA GLN A 30 25.98 -24.33 23.43
C GLN A 30 25.97 -25.80 23.85
N SER A 31 27.14 -26.40 24.08
CA SER A 31 27.25 -27.78 24.57
C SER A 31 26.66 -27.93 25.97
N SER A 32 26.84 -26.92 26.83
CA SER A 32 26.24 -26.86 28.17
C SER A 32 24.80 -26.33 28.16
N ALA A 33 24.24 -25.91 27.04
CA ALA A 33 22.85 -25.44 26.93
C ALA A 33 21.94 -26.50 26.30
N SER A 34 22.37 -27.77 26.29
CA SER A 34 21.62 -28.86 25.65
C SER A 34 20.41 -29.32 26.47
N THR A 35 20.42 -29.12 27.79
CA THR A 35 19.31 -29.49 28.68
C THR A 35 18.77 -28.29 29.45
N PRO A 36 17.46 -28.25 29.78
CA PRO A 36 16.87 -27.16 30.55
C PRO A 36 17.56 -26.92 31.89
N SER A 37 17.94 -27.98 32.61
CA SER A 37 18.64 -27.85 33.89
C SER A 37 20.00 -27.16 33.77
N GLN A 38 20.76 -27.45 32.71
CA GLN A 38 22.04 -26.79 32.48
C GLN A 38 21.85 -25.35 31.98
N ARG A 39 20.85 -25.08 31.14
CA ARG A 39 20.45 -23.70 30.75
C ARG A 39 20.11 -22.86 31.98
N LYS A 40 19.30 -23.40 32.89
CA LYS A 40 18.96 -22.74 34.17
C LYS A 40 20.21 -22.37 34.97
N SER A 41 21.16 -23.30 35.10
CA SER A 41 22.43 -23.03 35.81
C SER A 41 23.25 -21.92 35.17
N LEU A 42 23.30 -21.84 33.84
CA LEU A 42 24.03 -20.80 33.12
C LEU A 42 23.37 -19.42 33.29
N LEU A 43 22.04 -19.37 33.26
CA LEU A 43 21.27 -18.14 33.46
C LEU A 43 21.44 -17.62 34.90
N LEU A 44 21.39 -18.51 35.89
CA LEU A 44 21.65 -18.16 37.29
C LEU A 44 23.07 -17.61 37.48
N ASP A 45 24.09 -18.28 36.92
CA ASP A 45 25.48 -17.80 36.99
C ASP A 45 25.62 -16.40 36.40
N LEU A 46 25.00 -16.16 35.24
CA LEU A 46 25.03 -14.83 34.60
C LEU A 46 24.32 -13.79 35.45
N LEU A 47 23.12 -14.09 35.95
CA LEU A 47 22.31 -13.17 36.75
C LEU A 47 23.00 -12.83 38.09
N SER A 48 23.79 -13.75 38.66
CA SER A 48 24.60 -13.50 39.85
C SER A 48 25.87 -12.69 39.57
N ARG A 49 26.47 -12.86 38.37
CA ARG A 49 27.74 -12.22 38.02
C ARG A 49 27.57 -10.83 37.42
N ASP A 50 26.64 -10.70 36.48
CA ASP A 50 26.48 -9.54 35.60
C ASP A 50 25.01 -9.40 35.16
N VAL A 51 24.26 -8.58 35.91
CA VAL A 51 22.85 -8.30 35.66
C VAL A 51 22.64 -7.45 34.38
N PRO A 52 23.43 -6.38 34.12
CA PRO A 52 23.33 -5.63 32.86
C PRO A 52 23.43 -6.53 31.63
N LEU A 53 24.45 -7.40 31.57
CA LEU A 53 24.65 -8.31 30.44
C LEU A 53 23.51 -9.34 30.30
N PHE A 54 22.89 -9.74 31.41
CA PHE A 54 21.69 -10.57 31.38
C PHE A 54 20.51 -9.82 30.74
N LEU A 55 20.27 -8.57 31.14
CA LEU A 55 19.18 -7.76 30.61
C LEU A 55 19.37 -7.42 29.13
N GLU A 56 20.60 -7.14 28.69
CA GLU A 56 20.92 -6.92 27.28
C GLU A 56 20.53 -8.12 26.40
N ARG A 57 20.85 -9.34 26.86
CA ARG A 57 20.69 -10.56 26.06
C ARG A 57 19.30 -11.19 26.14
N TYR A 58 18.73 -11.21 27.34
CA TYR A 58 17.51 -11.96 27.63
C TYR A 58 16.35 -11.06 28.06
N GLY A 59 16.57 -9.75 28.21
CA GLY A 59 15.57 -8.81 28.69
C GLY A 59 14.31 -8.75 27.82
N THR A 60 14.44 -8.93 26.50
CA THR A 60 13.30 -8.96 25.56
C THR A 60 12.38 -10.17 25.76
N GLN A 61 12.87 -11.21 26.43
CA GLN A 61 12.11 -12.43 26.75
C GLN A 61 11.46 -12.38 28.13
N LEU A 62 11.66 -11.28 28.88
CA LEU A 62 11.07 -11.06 30.19
C LEU A 62 9.67 -10.45 30.09
N THR A 63 8.82 -10.75 31.06
CA THR A 63 7.51 -10.09 31.19
C THR A 63 7.63 -8.77 31.96
N SER A 64 6.60 -7.94 31.91
CA SER A 64 6.55 -6.68 32.67
C SER A 64 6.69 -6.91 34.19
N ASP A 65 6.05 -7.95 34.72
CA ASP A 65 6.13 -8.31 36.14
C ASP A 65 7.55 -8.74 36.55
N GLU A 66 8.23 -9.46 35.67
CA GLU A 66 9.61 -9.91 35.88
C GLU A 66 10.60 -8.75 35.83
N LEU A 67 10.39 -7.78 34.93
CA LEU A 67 11.19 -6.55 34.89
C LEU A 67 11.04 -5.72 36.17
N ASN A 68 9.87 -5.77 36.83
CA ASN A 68 9.65 -5.06 38.08
C ASN A 68 10.49 -5.62 39.23
N GLU A 69 10.91 -6.89 39.18
CA GLU A 69 11.80 -7.46 40.21
C GLU A 69 13.16 -6.74 40.24
N PHE A 70 13.61 -6.22 39.09
CA PHE A 70 14.87 -5.49 38.94
C PHE A 70 14.81 -4.03 39.38
N GLU A 71 13.65 -3.48 39.76
CA GLU A 71 13.54 -2.08 40.23
C GLU A 71 14.39 -1.80 41.47
N THR A 72 14.63 -2.83 42.28
CA THR A 72 15.53 -2.78 43.44
C THR A 72 16.97 -2.40 43.05
N LEU A 73 17.34 -2.64 41.79
CA LEU A 73 18.68 -2.38 41.25
C LEU A 73 18.76 -1.08 40.43
N LYS A 74 17.72 -0.22 40.46
CA LYS A 74 17.66 1.01 39.64
C LYS A 74 18.77 2.03 39.92
N TYR A 75 19.48 1.89 41.05
CA TYR A 75 20.56 2.81 41.40
C TYR A 75 21.78 2.63 40.49
N ASP A 76 21.92 1.46 39.87
CA ASP A 76 22.89 1.24 38.82
C ASP A 76 22.37 1.87 37.52
N TYR A 77 23.19 2.74 36.93
CA TYR A 77 22.85 3.45 35.70
C TYR A 77 22.60 2.48 34.54
N GLU A 78 23.42 1.45 34.37
CA GLU A 78 23.32 0.52 33.24
C GLU A 78 22.05 -0.31 33.35
N ILE A 79 21.76 -0.83 34.54
CA ILE A 79 20.54 -1.59 34.82
C ILE A 79 19.32 -0.70 34.57
N ASN A 80 19.30 0.51 35.12
CA ASN A 80 18.19 1.45 34.92
C ASN A 80 17.98 1.79 33.44
N TRP A 81 19.06 1.98 32.68
CA TRP A 81 18.98 2.21 31.23
C TRP A 81 18.34 1.02 30.51
N HIS A 82 18.81 -0.20 30.78
CA HIS A 82 18.23 -1.41 30.19
C HIS A 82 16.76 -1.59 30.58
N LEU A 83 16.38 -1.35 31.85
CA LEU A 83 14.99 -1.46 32.30
C LEU A 83 14.08 -0.46 31.58
N ASN A 84 14.50 0.79 31.46
CA ASN A 84 13.71 1.82 30.76
C ASN A 84 13.59 1.48 29.27
N HIS A 85 14.68 1.05 28.64
CA HIS A 85 14.66 0.62 27.24
C HIS A 85 13.71 -0.57 27.03
N LEU A 86 13.83 -1.63 27.83
CA LEU A 86 13.00 -2.83 27.74
C LEU A 86 11.52 -2.52 28.00
N ARG A 87 11.22 -1.66 28.97
CA ARG A 87 9.85 -1.17 29.22
C ARG A 87 9.29 -0.43 28.02
N SER A 88 10.07 0.46 27.40
CA SER A 88 9.64 1.17 26.19
C SER A 88 9.32 0.20 25.05
N VAL A 89 9.97 -0.96 24.97
CA VAL A 89 9.77 -1.98 23.93
C VAL A 89 8.56 -2.87 24.25
N ILE A 90 8.48 -3.41 25.46
CA ILE A 90 7.46 -4.38 25.87
C ILE A 90 6.12 -3.71 26.19
N SER A 91 6.13 -2.53 26.79
CA SER A 91 4.93 -1.78 27.17
C SER A 91 5.14 -0.29 26.90
N PRO A 92 5.15 0.11 25.61
CA PRO A 92 5.43 1.49 25.21
C PRO A 92 4.42 2.45 25.82
N THR A 93 4.89 3.54 26.42
CA THR A 93 4.01 4.63 26.83
C THR A 93 3.56 5.44 25.61
N GLN A 94 2.54 6.29 25.75
CA GLN A 94 2.15 7.18 24.65
C GLN A 94 3.30 8.12 24.23
N GLU A 95 4.17 8.52 25.16
CA GLU A 95 5.32 9.36 24.86
C GLU A 95 6.39 8.59 24.09
N ASP A 96 6.63 7.32 24.42
CA ASP A 96 7.51 6.43 23.65
C ASP A 96 7.00 6.21 22.23
N LEU A 97 5.69 6.00 22.06
CA LEU A 97 5.09 5.85 20.73
C LEU A 97 5.22 7.14 19.90
N LYS A 98 5.02 8.30 20.53
CA LYS A 98 5.20 9.61 19.88
C LYS A 98 6.65 9.82 19.48
N SER A 99 7.60 9.57 20.37
CA SER A 99 9.03 9.74 20.08
C SER A 99 9.50 8.80 18.96
N ARG A 100 9.05 7.54 18.95
CA ARG A 100 9.28 6.60 17.83
C ARG A 100 8.67 7.10 16.53
N SER A 101 7.42 7.56 16.56
CA SER A 101 6.75 8.11 15.37
C SER A 101 7.49 9.34 14.82
N VAL A 102 7.98 10.23 15.69
CA VAL A 102 8.79 11.39 15.28
C VAL A 102 10.10 10.93 14.64
N LYS A 103 10.82 9.97 15.24
CA LYS A 103 12.05 9.42 14.66
C LYS A 103 11.80 8.83 13.27
N ILE A 104 10.76 8.03 13.11
CA ILE A 104 10.36 7.45 11.81
C ILE A 104 10.10 8.55 10.78
N LYS A 105 9.31 9.57 11.13
CA LYS A 105 9.02 10.69 10.22
C LYS A 105 10.28 11.45 9.83
N ASN A 106 11.19 11.68 10.78
CA ASN A 106 12.45 12.36 10.51
C ASN A 106 13.38 11.52 9.62
N ARG A 107 13.51 10.21 9.89
CA ARG A 107 14.27 9.25 9.04
C ARG A 107 13.74 9.26 7.61
N ARG A 108 12.44 9.11 7.45
CA ARG A 108 11.78 9.18 6.13
C ARG A 108 12.01 10.54 5.48
N ARG A 109 11.92 11.64 6.22
CA ARG A 109 12.17 12.99 5.68
C ARG A 109 13.62 13.19 5.21
N ALA A 110 14.60 12.64 5.93
CA ALA A 110 16.00 12.66 5.52
C ALA A 110 16.24 11.78 4.28
N TYR A 111 15.62 10.60 4.23
CA TYR A 111 15.72 9.71 3.07
C TYR A 111 15.04 10.30 1.83
N LEU A 112 13.90 11.00 2.01
CA LEU A 112 13.21 11.74 0.95
C LEU A 112 14.16 12.76 0.29
N ASP A 113 14.88 13.56 1.07
CA ASP A 113 15.82 14.56 0.53
C ASP A 113 16.92 13.92 -0.31
N LYS A 114 17.42 12.76 0.12
CA LYS A 114 18.38 11.97 -0.64
C LYS A 114 17.78 11.51 -1.98
N LEU A 115 16.56 10.97 -1.96
CA LEU A 115 15.87 10.52 -3.17
C LEU A 115 15.56 11.67 -4.14
N LEU A 116 15.21 12.85 -3.63
CA LEU A 116 15.00 14.05 -4.43
C LEU A 116 16.30 14.53 -5.07
N SER A 117 17.41 14.45 -4.35
CA SER A 117 18.73 14.79 -4.87
C SER A 117 19.20 13.81 -5.96
N ASP A 118 18.90 12.52 -5.81
CA ASP A 118 19.21 11.48 -6.79
C ASP A 118 18.33 11.58 -8.06
N GLY A 119 17.10 12.08 -7.94
CA GLY A 119 16.18 12.40 -9.04
C GLY A 119 15.51 11.20 -9.74
N GLN A 120 16.01 9.97 -9.54
CA GLN A 120 15.48 8.79 -10.22
C GLN A 120 14.13 8.33 -9.66
N TYR A 121 13.99 8.34 -8.33
CA TYR A 121 12.83 7.75 -7.64
C TYR A 121 11.55 8.59 -7.79
N PHE A 122 11.69 9.91 -7.82
CA PHE A 122 10.60 10.86 -8.06
C PHE A 122 10.56 11.38 -9.51
N SER A 123 11.13 10.64 -10.46
CA SER A 123 10.92 10.90 -11.88
C SER A 123 9.47 10.59 -12.27
N GLU A 124 8.92 11.29 -13.28
CA GLU A 124 7.54 11.07 -13.74
C GLU A 124 7.29 9.60 -14.07
N ASP A 125 8.20 8.97 -14.81
CA ASP A 125 8.08 7.57 -15.20
C ASP A 125 8.09 6.63 -13.98
N ALA A 126 9.02 6.82 -13.04
CA ALA A 126 9.08 5.99 -11.84
C ALA A 126 7.85 6.18 -10.94
N MET A 127 7.30 7.39 -10.84
CA MET A 127 6.07 7.63 -10.08
C MET A 127 4.84 7.04 -10.80
N ARG A 128 4.78 7.14 -12.14
CA ARG A 128 3.71 6.53 -12.95
C ARG A 128 3.65 5.02 -12.78
N GLU A 129 4.78 4.34 -12.78
CA GLU A 129 4.81 2.87 -12.61
C GLU A 129 4.26 2.41 -11.26
N ARG A 130 4.54 3.20 -10.20
CA ARG A 130 4.09 2.92 -8.84
C ARG A 130 2.63 3.29 -8.63
N GLU A 131 2.20 4.44 -9.15
CA GLU A 131 0.84 4.97 -8.98
C GLU A 131 0.21 5.35 -10.34
N PRO A 132 -0.16 4.36 -11.17
CA PRO A 132 -0.63 4.61 -12.54
C PRO A 132 -1.93 5.39 -12.61
N TYR A 133 -2.89 5.08 -11.72
CA TYR A 133 -4.20 5.73 -11.68
C TYR A 133 -4.07 7.21 -11.30
N LEU A 134 -3.27 7.51 -10.28
CA LEU A 134 -3.01 8.88 -9.84
C LEU A 134 -2.30 9.68 -10.94
N HIS A 135 -1.28 9.10 -11.58
CA HIS A 135 -0.62 9.72 -12.74
C HIS A 135 -1.63 10.02 -13.85
N HIS A 136 -2.50 9.07 -14.17
CA HIS A 136 -3.52 9.26 -15.20
C HIS A 136 -4.44 10.44 -14.88
N GLU A 137 -4.91 10.55 -13.64
CA GLU A 137 -5.80 11.63 -13.21
C GLU A 137 -5.17 13.03 -13.32
N TYR A 138 -3.89 13.17 -12.95
CA TYR A 138 -3.20 14.47 -12.93
C TYR A 138 -2.58 14.84 -14.28
N LEU A 139 -2.03 13.87 -15.00
CA LEU A 139 -1.22 14.06 -16.20
C LEU A 139 -1.77 13.30 -17.40
N GLY A 140 -2.05 12.00 -17.25
CA GLY A 140 -2.38 11.13 -18.37
C GLY A 140 -3.60 11.56 -19.20
N LYS A 141 -4.65 12.12 -18.57
CA LYS A 141 -5.85 12.63 -19.26
C LYS A 141 -5.59 13.79 -20.23
N PHE A 142 -4.51 14.54 -20.00
CA PHE A 142 -4.17 15.74 -20.78
C PHE A 142 -3.03 15.49 -21.78
N GLN A 143 -2.40 14.32 -21.71
CA GLN A 143 -1.39 13.90 -22.66
C GLN A 143 -2.04 13.16 -23.81
N ASP A 144 -1.50 13.35 -25.02
CA ASP A 144 -1.99 12.67 -26.21
C ASP A 144 -1.79 11.14 -26.08
N PRO A 145 -2.86 10.34 -26.02
CA PRO A 145 -2.77 8.87 -25.94
C PRO A 145 -2.03 8.27 -27.14
N SER A 146 -2.10 8.92 -28.31
CA SER A 146 -1.47 8.44 -29.53
C SER A 146 0.05 8.58 -29.49
N GLY A 147 0.58 9.61 -28.84
CA GLY A 147 2.03 9.81 -28.68
C GLY A 147 2.70 8.73 -27.83
N ARG A 148 1.91 8.04 -26.99
CA ARG A 148 2.38 6.95 -26.14
C ARG A 148 2.31 5.61 -26.85
N SER A 149 1.29 5.32 -27.67
CA SER A 149 1.13 4.01 -28.35
C SER A 149 1.85 3.88 -29.70
N MET A 150 2.17 4.98 -30.39
CA MET A 150 2.74 4.95 -31.74
C MET A 150 4.24 4.61 -31.77
N ALA A 151 4.68 3.94 -32.84
CA ALA A 151 6.09 3.65 -33.10
C ALA A 151 6.87 4.96 -33.29
N ARG A 152 7.96 5.14 -32.55
CA ARG A 152 8.79 6.35 -32.68
C ARG A 152 9.73 6.20 -33.89
N PRO A 153 10.03 7.29 -34.63
CA PRO A 153 10.98 7.23 -35.73
C PRO A 153 12.34 6.68 -35.27
N GLY A 154 12.78 5.56 -35.87
CA GLY A 154 14.06 4.91 -35.56
C GLY A 154 14.02 3.85 -34.46
N GLU A 155 12.87 3.60 -33.84
CA GLU A 155 12.66 2.56 -32.83
C GLU A 155 12.49 1.17 -33.49
N ARG A 156 13.00 0.12 -32.85
CA ARG A 156 12.81 -1.25 -33.36
C ARG A 156 11.41 -1.74 -33.00
N TRP A 157 10.80 -2.54 -33.87
CA TRP A 157 9.49 -3.18 -33.59
C TRP A 157 9.43 -3.89 -32.24
N SER A 158 10.53 -4.52 -31.80
CA SER A 158 10.60 -5.16 -30.48
C SER A 158 10.48 -4.17 -29.32
N GLU A 159 11.04 -2.97 -29.43
CA GLU A 159 10.98 -1.92 -28.40
C GLU A 159 9.56 -1.32 -28.36
N THR A 160 8.96 -1.06 -29.52
CA THR A 160 7.57 -0.62 -29.61
C THR A 160 6.61 -1.64 -28.99
N LEU A 161 6.80 -2.94 -29.25
CA LEU A 161 5.97 -4.00 -28.65
C LEU A 161 6.16 -4.11 -27.14
N MET A 162 7.39 -4.00 -26.62
CA MET A 162 7.63 -3.97 -25.18
C MET A 162 6.90 -2.78 -24.55
N ARG A 163 7.07 -1.58 -25.10
CA ARG A 163 6.39 -0.37 -24.62
C ARG A 163 4.87 -0.50 -24.64
N GLN A 164 4.29 -1.06 -25.70
CA GLN A 164 2.84 -1.31 -25.77
C GLN A 164 2.38 -2.30 -24.69
N SER A 165 3.15 -3.36 -24.44
CA SER A 165 2.81 -4.33 -23.39
C SER A 165 2.90 -3.72 -21.98
N GLU A 166 3.87 -2.83 -21.75
CA GLU A 166 4.03 -2.08 -20.51
C GLU A 166 2.87 -1.10 -20.30
N GLU A 167 2.51 -0.32 -21.33
CA GLU A 167 1.37 0.60 -21.30
C GLU A 167 0.05 -0.15 -21.08
N ALA A 168 -0.17 -1.30 -21.73
CA ALA A 168 -1.35 -2.14 -21.49
C ALA A 168 -1.43 -2.64 -20.03
N ALA A 169 -0.30 -3.00 -19.42
CA ALA A 169 -0.25 -3.38 -18.01
C ALA A 169 -0.59 -2.21 -17.08
N LEU A 170 -0.18 -0.98 -17.43
CA LEU A 170 -0.55 0.23 -16.69
C LEU A 170 -2.05 0.53 -16.82
N VAL A 171 -2.61 0.48 -18.04
CA VAL A 171 -4.05 0.68 -18.29
C VAL A 171 -4.89 -0.31 -17.49
N LYS A 172 -4.48 -1.59 -17.45
CA LYS A 172 -5.15 -2.59 -16.61
C LYS A 172 -5.15 -2.19 -15.13
N LYS A 173 -4.02 -1.77 -14.58
CA LYS A 173 -3.94 -1.30 -13.17
C LYS A 173 -4.84 -0.09 -12.92
N ILE A 174 -4.91 0.84 -13.88
CA ILE A 174 -5.79 2.02 -13.81
C ILE A 174 -7.26 1.56 -13.76
N ARG A 175 -7.64 0.62 -14.62
CA ARG A 175 -9.01 0.05 -14.67
C ARG A 175 -9.39 -0.66 -13.37
N ASP A 176 -8.50 -1.50 -12.85
CA ASP A 176 -8.73 -2.21 -11.58
C ASP A 176 -8.98 -1.21 -10.42
N GLU A 177 -8.27 -0.07 -10.40
CA GLU A 177 -8.47 1.02 -9.44
C GLU A 177 -9.77 1.79 -9.69
N GLN A 178 -10.12 2.09 -10.95
CA GLN A 178 -11.39 2.72 -11.34
C GLN A 178 -12.59 1.88 -10.88
N GLN A 179 -12.53 0.57 -11.10
CA GLN A 179 -13.54 -0.38 -10.65
C GLN A 179 -13.66 -0.38 -9.12
N ARG A 180 -12.53 -0.44 -8.40
CA ARG A 180 -12.50 -0.39 -6.93
C ARG A 180 -13.13 0.90 -6.38
N ARG A 181 -13.02 2.02 -7.10
CA ARG A 181 -13.60 3.32 -6.74
C ARG A 181 -15.05 3.50 -7.20
N GLY A 182 -15.61 2.56 -7.95
CA GLY A 182 -16.98 2.63 -8.47
C GLY A 182 -17.16 3.66 -9.60
N VAL A 183 -16.10 3.92 -10.37
CA VAL A 183 -16.20 4.75 -11.59
C VAL A 183 -17.04 4.00 -12.62
N ALA A 184 -17.97 4.69 -13.28
CA ALA A 184 -18.80 4.13 -14.34
C ALA A 184 -17.94 3.56 -15.48
N GLN A 185 -18.36 2.43 -16.05
CA GLN A 185 -17.61 1.76 -17.13
C GLN A 185 -17.39 2.68 -18.35
N SER A 186 -18.35 3.56 -18.65
CA SER A 186 -18.23 4.58 -19.71
C SER A 186 -17.03 5.51 -19.55
N ASP A 187 -16.56 5.70 -18.32
CA ASP A 187 -15.48 6.63 -17.98
C ASP A 187 -14.14 5.89 -17.76
N TRP A 188 -14.09 4.60 -18.05
CA TRP A 188 -12.88 3.80 -17.90
C TRP A 188 -11.82 4.18 -18.94
N VAL A 189 -10.57 4.12 -18.53
CA VAL A 189 -9.45 4.42 -19.42
C VAL A 189 -9.28 3.28 -20.43
N GLY A 190 -9.10 3.65 -21.70
CA GLY A 190 -9.03 2.66 -22.78
C GLY A 190 -10.37 2.00 -23.09
N PHE A 191 -11.48 2.58 -22.61
CA PHE A 191 -12.83 2.24 -23.08
C PHE A 191 -12.96 2.73 -24.52
N ASP A 192 -12.35 1.97 -25.41
CA ASP A 192 -12.22 2.29 -26.82
C ASP A 192 -13.39 1.66 -27.60
N ALA A 193 -13.58 2.11 -28.84
CA ALA A 193 -14.63 1.61 -29.73
C ALA A 193 -14.68 0.08 -29.87
N GLN A 194 -13.57 -0.63 -29.58
CA GLN A 194 -13.48 -2.08 -29.63
C GLN A 194 -14.12 -2.79 -28.43
N GLU A 195 -14.13 -2.18 -27.24
CA GLU A 195 -14.95 -2.69 -26.12
C GLU A 195 -16.42 -2.34 -26.33
N LEU A 196 -16.71 -1.21 -26.98
CA LEU A 196 -18.06 -0.86 -27.42
C LEU A 196 -18.57 -1.83 -28.51
N GLU A 197 -17.70 -2.22 -29.45
CA GLU A 197 -17.97 -3.21 -30.50
C GLU A 197 -18.15 -4.61 -29.91
N ASN A 198 -17.29 -5.05 -28.99
CA ASN A 198 -17.48 -6.32 -28.29
C ASN A 198 -18.75 -6.33 -27.42
N MET A 199 -19.10 -5.22 -26.76
CA MET A 199 -20.35 -5.12 -26.00
C MET A 199 -21.57 -5.09 -26.91
N GLN A 200 -21.48 -4.47 -28.09
CA GLN A 200 -22.53 -4.50 -29.11
C GLN A 200 -22.69 -5.90 -29.70
N GLU A 201 -21.58 -6.60 -29.96
CA GLU A 201 -21.60 -8.00 -30.39
C GLU A 201 -22.21 -8.92 -29.33
N GLU A 202 -21.90 -8.72 -28.03
CA GLU A 202 -22.54 -9.46 -26.93
C GLU A 202 -24.04 -9.14 -26.79
N GLU A 203 -24.46 -7.87 -26.94
CA GLU A 203 -25.89 -7.48 -26.94
C GLU A 203 -26.63 -8.05 -28.16
N GLU A 204 -26.03 -8.04 -29.36
CA GLU A 204 -26.60 -8.65 -30.58
C GLU A 204 -26.73 -10.18 -30.44
N GLU A 205 -25.75 -10.87 -29.83
CA GLU A 205 -25.84 -12.31 -29.54
C GLU A 205 -26.94 -12.60 -28.49
N GLU A 206 -27.11 -11.77 -27.46
CA GLU A 206 -28.22 -11.92 -26.50
C GLU A 206 -29.59 -11.69 -27.16
N GLU A 207 -29.74 -10.65 -27.99
CA GLU A 207 -30.99 -10.41 -28.74
C GLU A 207 -31.31 -11.55 -29.73
N GLU A 208 -30.32 -12.09 -30.46
CA GLU A 208 -30.53 -13.26 -31.33
C GLU A 208 -31.00 -14.49 -30.52
N THR A 209 -30.45 -14.72 -29.31
CA THR A 209 -30.92 -15.83 -28.47
C THR A 209 -32.33 -15.64 -27.92
N GLU A 210 -32.72 -14.41 -27.57
CA GLU A 210 -34.11 -14.13 -27.14
C GLU A 210 -35.10 -14.29 -28.30
N GLU A 211 -34.75 -13.85 -29.52
CA GLU A 211 -35.58 -14.08 -30.71
C GLU A 211 -35.72 -15.58 -31.07
N GLU A 212 -34.66 -16.37 -30.93
CA GLU A 212 -34.74 -17.84 -31.11
C GLU A 212 -35.63 -18.52 -30.06
N GLU A 213 -35.58 -18.10 -28.79
CA GLU A 213 -36.49 -18.60 -27.74
C GLU A 213 -37.95 -18.20 -28.01
N GLU A 214 -38.22 -16.97 -28.48
CA GLU A 214 -39.57 -16.53 -28.86
C GLU A 214 -40.10 -17.30 -30.09
N GLU A 215 -39.27 -17.60 -31.10
CA GLU A 215 -39.68 -18.42 -32.25
C GLU A 215 -39.94 -19.89 -31.87
N GLU A 216 -39.15 -20.49 -30.96
CA GLU A 216 -39.42 -21.83 -30.43
C GLU A 216 -40.73 -21.89 -29.64
N ASP A 217 -41.03 -20.88 -28.82
CA ASP A 217 -42.30 -20.75 -28.10
C ASP A 217 -43.49 -20.57 -29.07
N GLU A 218 -43.31 -19.80 -30.16
CA GLU A 218 -44.33 -19.64 -31.21
C GLU A 218 -44.56 -20.92 -32.03
N GLU A 219 -43.53 -21.72 -32.30
CA GLU A 219 -43.68 -23.03 -32.96
C GLU A 219 -44.38 -24.04 -32.03
N GLU A 220 -44.08 -24.04 -30.73
CA GLU A 220 -44.76 -24.88 -29.73
C GLU A 220 -46.25 -24.51 -29.55
N GLU A 221 -46.62 -23.24 -29.71
CA GLU A 221 -48.03 -22.80 -29.68
C GLU A 221 -48.75 -23.09 -31.01
N ARG A 222 -48.06 -23.09 -32.15
CA ARG A 222 -48.64 -23.48 -33.46
C ARG A 222 -48.92 -24.98 -33.57
N ASP A 223 -48.14 -25.83 -32.90
CA ASP A 223 -48.38 -27.28 -32.84
C ASP A 223 -49.55 -27.69 -31.93
N LYS A 224 -50.05 -26.78 -31.08
CA LYS A 224 -51.22 -27.02 -30.20
C LYS A 224 -52.56 -26.61 -30.83
N ASP A 225 -52.55 -25.85 -31.93
CA ASP A 225 -53.74 -25.23 -32.52
C ASP A 225 -54.24 -25.84 -33.86
N GLU A 226 -53.76 -27.02 -34.27
CA GLU A 226 -54.45 -27.83 -35.32
C GLU A 226 -55.66 -28.60 -34.76
N LYS A 227 -56.57 -27.95 -34.03
CA LYS A 227 -57.87 -28.57 -33.67
C LYS A 227 -59.02 -27.67 -33.23
N ASP A 228 -59.28 -26.53 -33.87
CA ASP A 228 -60.69 -26.18 -34.14
C ASP A 228 -60.83 -25.07 -35.19
N MET A 229 -61.67 -25.31 -36.18
CA MET A 229 -61.98 -24.37 -37.25
C MET A 229 -63.50 -24.23 -37.31
N SER A 230 -64.05 -23.07 -36.90
CA SER A 230 -65.26 -22.49 -37.51
C SER A 230 -65.67 -21.11 -36.96
N THR A 231 -65.93 -20.21 -37.93
CA THR A 231 -66.89 -19.08 -37.95
C THR A 231 -66.48 -17.64 -37.56
N ASN A 232 -65.84 -16.97 -38.53
CA ASN A 232 -66.34 -15.82 -39.33
C ASN A 232 -66.68 -14.43 -38.71
N ARG A 233 -65.83 -13.46 -39.08
CA ARG A 233 -66.06 -12.06 -39.56
C ARG A 233 -66.69 -10.99 -38.64
N GLN A 234 -65.97 -9.86 -38.49
CA GLN A 234 -66.33 -8.61 -39.20
C GLN A 234 -65.12 -7.65 -39.34
N GLU A 235 -65.01 -7.05 -40.53
CA GLU A 235 -64.00 -6.12 -41.03
C GLU A 235 -64.13 -4.69 -40.47
N VAL A 236 -63.01 -3.98 -40.25
CA VAL A 236 -62.86 -2.54 -40.61
C VAL A 236 -61.36 -2.19 -40.83
N HIS A 237 -61.03 -1.73 -42.05
CA HIS A 237 -59.81 -0.99 -42.43
C HIS A 237 -60.19 0.50 -42.61
N PRO A 238 -59.29 1.46 -42.90
CA PRO A 238 -57.94 1.78 -42.39
C PRO A 238 -57.86 3.26 -41.94
N ASN A 239 -56.70 3.76 -41.51
CA ASN A 239 -56.11 5.02 -42.02
C ASN A 239 -54.75 5.35 -41.37
N ASN A 240 -53.69 5.33 -42.18
CA ASN A 240 -52.50 6.17 -42.01
C ASN A 240 -52.78 7.57 -42.58
N PRO A 241 -52.18 8.64 -42.04
CA PRO A 241 -50.98 9.25 -42.66
C PRO A 241 -49.96 9.67 -41.57
N ASP A 242 -48.64 9.54 -41.68
CA ASP A 242 -47.64 9.99 -42.66
C ASP A 242 -46.56 10.79 -41.88
N ALA A 243 -45.32 10.50 -42.23
CA ALA A 243 -44.06 11.22 -42.04
C ALA A 243 -43.93 12.35 -41.00
N SER A 244 -42.94 12.22 -40.11
CA SER A 244 -41.64 12.94 -40.15
C SER A 244 -41.07 13.09 -38.74
N ASP A 245 -40.25 12.12 -38.31
CA ASP A 245 -39.38 12.30 -37.14
C ASP A 245 -38.00 12.71 -37.65
N ASP A 246 -37.83 14.03 -37.79
CA ASP A 246 -36.55 14.68 -38.07
C ASP A 246 -36.04 15.23 -36.73
N THR A 247 -35.67 14.33 -35.83
CA THR A 247 -34.92 14.68 -34.62
C THR A 247 -33.45 14.83 -35.01
N PRO A 248 -32.85 16.03 -34.88
CA PRO A 248 -31.49 16.24 -35.31
C PRO A 248 -30.57 15.48 -34.35
N SER A 249 -30.05 14.38 -34.87
CA SER A 249 -28.89 13.64 -34.36
C SER A 249 -27.88 14.64 -33.82
N GLU A 250 -27.81 14.70 -32.49
CA GLU A 250 -26.93 15.56 -31.74
C GLU A 250 -25.52 15.12 -32.11
N ARG A 251 -24.91 15.85 -33.05
CA ARG A 251 -23.52 15.66 -33.45
C ARG A 251 -22.71 15.65 -32.17
N ARG A 252 -22.29 14.45 -31.74
CA ARG A 252 -21.29 14.23 -30.71
C ARG A 252 -20.14 15.15 -31.08
N ARG A 253 -20.01 16.24 -30.33
CA ARG A 253 -18.86 17.13 -30.43
C ARG A 253 -17.65 16.23 -30.17
N PRO A 254 -16.65 16.17 -31.06
CA PRO A 254 -15.40 15.53 -30.68
C PRO A 254 -14.94 16.27 -29.43
N ALA A 255 -14.74 15.55 -28.33
CA ALA A 255 -14.12 16.11 -27.15
C ALA A 255 -12.82 16.76 -27.63
N MET A 256 -12.81 18.09 -27.67
CA MET A 256 -11.55 18.82 -27.81
C MET A 256 -10.73 18.35 -26.62
N MET A 257 -9.68 17.57 -26.88
CA MET A 257 -8.67 17.29 -25.86
C MET A 257 -8.27 18.63 -25.29
N ASP A 258 -8.59 18.84 -24.02
CA ASP A 258 -8.29 20.07 -23.29
C ASP A 258 -6.77 20.05 -23.05
N SER A 259 -6.03 20.35 -24.12
CA SER A 259 -4.58 20.29 -24.12
C SER A 259 -4.10 21.45 -23.27
N LEU A 260 -3.78 21.16 -22.01
CA LEU A 260 -3.27 22.12 -21.05
C LEU A 260 -2.05 22.84 -21.63
N SER A 261 -1.88 24.11 -21.25
CA SER A 261 -0.65 24.83 -21.53
C SER A 261 0.54 24.15 -20.86
N THR A 262 1.76 24.45 -21.32
CA THR A 262 2.99 23.89 -20.74
C THR A 262 3.15 24.25 -19.26
N GLU A 263 2.69 25.44 -18.87
CA GLU A 263 2.75 25.92 -17.48
C GLU A 263 1.76 25.13 -16.61
N GLU A 264 0.52 24.97 -17.05
CA GLU A 264 -0.51 24.18 -16.34
C GLU A 264 -0.10 22.71 -16.21
N MET A 265 0.53 22.14 -17.25
CA MET A 265 1.04 20.77 -17.21
C MET A 265 2.15 20.61 -16.15
N GLN A 266 3.05 21.58 -16.05
CA GLN A 266 4.09 21.59 -15.03
C GLN A 266 3.49 21.68 -13.62
N GLU A 267 2.49 22.54 -13.41
CA GLU A 267 1.79 22.65 -12.12
C GLU A 267 1.12 21.32 -11.72
N ARG A 268 0.54 20.59 -12.68
CA ARG A 268 -0.04 19.26 -12.42
C ARG A 268 1.02 18.21 -12.10
N LEU A 269 2.17 18.27 -12.75
CA LEU A 269 3.31 17.40 -12.44
C LEU A 269 3.81 17.66 -11.02
N ASP A 270 3.92 18.93 -10.63
CA ASP A 270 4.37 19.32 -9.29
C ASP A 270 3.35 18.88 -8.22
N GLN A 271 2.05 19.00 -8.48
CA GLN A 271 0.99 18.49 -7.60
C GLN A 271 1.07 16.96 -7.46
N PHE A 272 1.24 16.26 -8.57
CA PHE A 272 1.42 14.81 -8.56
C PHE A 272 2.66 14.40 -7.75
N ALA A 273 3.80 15.06 -7.98
CA ALA A 273 5.04 14.83 -7.25
C ALA A 273 4.86 15.10 -5.74
N TYR A 274 4.16 16.18 -5.38
CA TYR A 274 3.87 16.50 -3.98
C TYR A 274 3.07 15.38 -3.28
N ILE A 275 2.02 14.88 -3.92
CA ILE A 275 1.21 13.77 -3.36
C ILE A 275 2.07 12.51 -3.21
N MET A 276 2.93 12.22 -4.19
CA MET A 276 3.85 11.07 -4.11
C MET A 276 4.84 11.22 -2.95
N GLN A 277 5.37 12.42 -2.71
CA GLN A 277 6.25 12.69 -1.55
C GLN A 277 5.49 12.54 -0.22
N GLU A 278 4.23 12.99 -0.15
CA GLU A 278 3.40 12.81 1.05
C GLU A 278 3.11 11.33 1.34
N LYS A 279 2.66 10.57 0.32
CA LYS A 279 2.49 9.11 0.42
C LYS A 279 3.77 8.43 0.87
N PHE A 280 4.92 8.89 0.36
CA PHE A 280 6.21 8.37 0.78
C PHE A 280 6.45 8.58 2.28
N LEU A 281 6.18 9.77 2.82
CA LEU A 281 6.36 10.07 4.25
C LEU A 281 5.38 9.27 5.14
N LEU A 282 4.15 9.05 4.66
CA LEU A 282 3.14 8.24 5.35
C LEU A 282 3.51 6.74 5.36
N GLY A 283 4.38 6.29 4.46
CA GLY A 283 4.76 4.88 4.37
C GLY A 283 3.83 4.07 3.47
N GLU A 284 3.12 4.75 2.57
CA GLU A 284 2.10 4.17 1.69
C GLU A 284 2.63 3.96 0.25
N ASP A 285 3.89 4.26 -0.02
CA ASP A 285 4.52 3.92 -1.30
C ASP A 285 4.94 2.44 -1.32
N GLY A 286 5.14 1.85 -2.49
CA GLY A 286 5.46 0.42 -2.70
C GLY A 286 6.86 -0.02 -2.24
N LEU A 287 7.46 0.68 -1.28
CA LEU A 287 8.80 0.42 -0.74
C LEU A 287 8.78 -0.35 0.58
N ASP A 288 9.90 -1.02 0.85
CA ASP A 288 10.18 -1.66 2.13
C ASP A 288 10.76 -0.62 3.12
N TYR A 289 9.87 -0.02 3.92
CA TYR A 289 10.21 1.04 4.87
C TYR A 289 11.03 0.56 6.07
N SER A 290 11.07 -0.73 6.39
CA SER A 290 11.88 -1.24 7.51
C SER A 290 13.35 -0.84 7.36
N LYS A 291 13.86 -0.79 6.13
CA LYS A 291 15.25 -0.37 5.85
C LYS A 291 15.52 1.11 6.10
N ILE A 292 14.48 1.94 6.17
CA ILE A 292 14.57 3.39 6.37
C ILE A 292 14.25 3.71 7.83
N ASP A 293 13.18 3.12 8.35
CA ASP A 293 12.68 3.37 9.70
C ASP A 293 13.65 2.88 10.78
N GLU A 294 14.47 1.86 10.48
CA GLU A 294 15.49 1.30 11.37
C GLU A 294 16.91 1.85 11.11
N ASP A 295 17.10 2.69 10.08
CA ASP A 295 18.42 3.23 9.73
C ASP A 295 18.80 4.41 10.64
N GLU A 296 19.62 4.12 11.65
CA GLU A 296 20.14 5.12 12.58
C GLU A 296 21.13 6.10 11.92
N THR A 297 21.72 5.76 10.76
CA THR A 297 22.68 6.66 10.09
C THR A 297 22.02 7.91 9.53
N LEU A 298 20.69 7.89 9.38
CA LEU A 298 19.89 9.05 8.97
C LEU A 298 19.70 10.05 10.11
N ASP A 299 19.89 9.63 11.38
CA ASP A 299 19.64 10.50 12.54
C ASP A 299 20.55 11.74 12.57
N ASP A 300 21.76 11.62 12.01
CA ASP A 300 22.70 12.74 11.85
C ASP A 300 22.11 13.93 11.07
N HIS A 301 21.12 13.68 10.20
CA HIS A 301 20.53 14.69 9.32
C HIS A 301 19.78 15.79 10.07
N TRP A 302 19.19 15.49 11.25
CA TRP A 302 18.45 16.48 12.06
C TRP A 302 19.00 16.62 13.47
N MET A 303 20.07 15.90 13.84
CA MET A 303 20.68 16.01 15.16
C MET A 303 21.14 17.44 15.46
N LYS A 304 21.60 18.17 14.44
CA LYS A 304 22.04 19.55 14.62
C LYS A 304 20.87 20.47 14.97
N GLU A 305 19.78 20.38 14.20
CA GLU A 305 18.54 21.14 14.41
C GLU A 305 17.91 20.79 15.76
N ALA A 306 17.84 19.50 16.10
CA ALA A 306 17.30 19.06 17.39
C ALA A 306 18.09 19.61 18.59
N ASN A 307 19.41 19.78 18.47
CA ASN A 307 20.21 20.41 19.50
C ASN A 307 19.92 21.91 19.62
N TYR A 308 19.74 22.62 18.51
CA TYR A 308 19.34 24.03 18.56
C TYR A 308 17.95 24.21 19.16
N ASP A 309 16.97 23.40 18.77
CA ASP A 309 15.62 23.45 19.35
C ASP A 309 15.65 23.18 20.87
N ALA A 310 16.53 22.29 21.33
CA ALA A 310 16.74 22.01 22.75
C ALA A 310 17.43 23.17 23.48
N GLU A 311 18.40 23.83 22.85
CA GLU A 311 19.04 25.04 23.38
C GLU A 311 18.04 26.20 23.48
N GLU A 312 17.26 26.48 22.43
CA GLU A 312 16.22 27.53 22.44
C GLU A 312 15.20 27.30 23.54
N LYS A 313 14.69 26.06 23.67
CA LYS A 313 13.77 25.70 24.76
C LYS A 313 14.38 25.94 26.15
N TYR A 314 15.68 25.70 26.32
CA TYR A 314 16.36 25.95 27.59
C TYR A 314 16.43 27.45 27.93
N PHE A 315 16.57 28.33 26.92
CA PHE A 315 16.58 29.78 27.12
C PHE A 315 15.19 30.40 27.29
N ASP A 316 14.15 29.79 26.72
CA ASP A 316 12.76 30.26 26.87
C ASP A 316 12.16 29.94 28.25
N ASP A 317 12.73 28.98 28.98
CA ASP A 317 12.29 28.56 30.32
C ASP A 317 12.92 29.39 31.48
N ASP A 318 13.76 30.40 31.19
CA ASP A 318 14.43 31.33 32.15
C ASP A 318 13.77 32.73 32.23
#